data_AF-A0A5J4U2T9-F1
#
_entry.id   AF-A0A5J4U2T9-F1
#
_cell.length_a   1.000
_cell.length_b   1.000
_cell.length_c   1.000
_cell.angle_alpha   90.00
_cell.angle_beta   90.00
_cell.angle_gamma   90.00
#
_symmetry.space_group_name_H-M   'P 1'
#
loop_
_entity.id
_entity.type
_entity.pdbx_description
1 polymer ?
#
loop_
_entity_poly.entity_id
_entity_poly.type
_entity_poly.pdbx_seq_one_letter_code
_entity_poly.pdbx_strand_id
1 'polypeptide(L)'
;MNSKDQGIRLEQKIRDDSDQVRSGVLATGHWGCGAFNGDSFLKFIIQWIAASEAGVTEMRYSCMNNKVFISLARLLLQIFQPEYSIINDDDNEMKDEKIMDKDDESFRGWEIFEQGGTTVGGLYSYVYDYFKMVRKRKSIGSGQMLCEYLLAQYSQDE
;
A
#
# COMPACT_ATOMS: atom_id res chain seq x y z
N MET A 1 11.37 -43.85 -20.92
CA MET A 1 11.17 -43.30 -19.56
C MET A 1 12.22 -42.24 -19.30
N ASN A 2 11.74 -41.13 -18.75
CA ASN A 2 12.44 -40.03 -18.06
C ASN A 2 13.14 -38.95 -18.92
N SER A 3 12.50 -37.78 -19.01
CA SER A 3 13.17 -36.53 -19.35
C SER A 3 12.52 -35.38 -18.55
N LYS A 4 13.22 -34.99 -17.47
CA LYS A 4 13.41 -33.62 -16.97
C LYS A 4 12.15 -32.82 -16.59
N ASP A 5 11.62 -33.10 -15.41
CA ASP A 5 11.03 -32.05 -14.57
C ASP A 5 12.14 -31.46 -13.70
N GLN A 6 12.78 -30.39 -14.16
CA GLN A 6 13.49 -29.47 -13.27
C GLN A 6 12.54 -28.35 -12.91
N GLY A 7 11.68 -28.61 -11.92
CA GLY A 7 10.87 -27.59 -11.29
C GLY A 7 11.76 -26.50 -10.70
N ILE A 8 11.50 -25.25 -11.08
CA ILE A 8 12.13 -24.08 -10.48
C ILE A 8 11.77 -24.10 -8.99
N ARG A 9 12.74 -24.41 -8.14
CA ARG A 9 12.58 -24.31 -6.68
C ARG A 9 12.43 -22.84 -6.34
N LEU A 10 11.20 -22.39 -6.09
CA LEU A 10 10.93 -21.10 -5.48
C LEU A 10 11.54 -21.15 -4.07
N GLU A 11 12.77 -20.66 -3.92
CA GLU A 11 13.29 -20.36 -2.59
C GLU A 11 12.37 -19.31 -1.98
N GLN A 12 11.69 -19.68 -0.89
CA GLN A 12 11.00 -18.72 -0.05
C GLN A 12 12.06 -17.75 0.46
N LYS A 13 12.08 -16.56 -0.12
CA LYS A 13 12.99 -15.49 0.26
C LYS A 13 12.49 -14.95 1.60
N ILE A 14 12.94 -15.58 2.69
CA ILE A 14 12.69 -15.08 4.04
C ILE A 14 13.32 -13.69 4.11
N ARG A 15 12.52 -12.66 4.42
CA ARG A 15 13.04 -11.31 4.62
C ARG A 15 13.90 -11.34 5.87
N ASP A 16 15.19 -11.06 5.72
CA ASP A 16 16.07 -10.76 6.86
C ASP A 16 15.77 -9.34 7.32
N ASP A 17 15.03 -9.22 8.41
CA ASP A 17 14.59 -7.96 9.00
C ASP A 17 15.33 -7.65 10.32
N SER A 18 16.37 -8.43 10.64
CA SER A 18 17.14 -8.31 11.88
C SER A 18 17.80 -6.94 12.06
N ASP A 19 18.12 -6.26 10.96
CA ASP A 19 18.72 -4.92 10.94
C ASP A 19 17.68 -3.77 10.88
N GLN A 20 16.37 -4.07 10.83
CA GLN A 20 15.36 -3.01 10.75
C GLN A 20 15.17 -2.32 12.11
N VAL A 21 15.50 -1.03 12.16
CA VAL A 21 15.15 -0.17 13.29
C VAL A 21 13.65 0.11 13.25
N ARG A 22 12.86 -0.69 13.97
CA ARG A 22 11.40 -0.57 14.11
C ARG A 22 10.94 0.59 15.00
N SER A 23 11.85 1.51 15.37
CA SER A 23 11.56 2.71 16.16
C SER A 23 12.43 3.86 15.68
N GLY A 24 11.93 4.58 14.68
CA GLY A 24 12.69 5.64 14.02
C GLY A 24 11.82 6.75 13.46
N VAL A 25 12.42 7.92 13.29
CA VAL A 25 11.81 9.06 12.62
C VAL A 25 12.33 9.12 11.18
N LEU A 26 11.45 8.98 10.19
CA LEU A 26 11.76 9.17 8.78
C LEU A 26 11.57 10.63 8.39
N ALA A 27 12.67 11.36 8.15
CA ALA A 27 12.61 12.69 7.55
C ALA A 27 12.71 12.58 6.02
N THR A 28 11.69 13.05 5.30
CA THR A 28 11.61 12.94 3.83
C THR A 28 10.87 14.14 3.19
N GLY A 29 10.51 14.04 1.91
CA GLY A 29 9.73 15.03 1.16
C GLY A 29 9.36 14.53 -0.24
N HIS A 30 9.33 15.45 -1.22
CA HIS A 30 8.99 15.22 -2.62
C HIS A 30 10.04 14.40 -3.39
N TRP A 31 10.32 13.18 -2.92
CA TRP A 31 11.30 12.27 -3.49
C TRP A 31 10.97 11.95 -4.96
N GLY A 32 11.87 12.33 -5.86
CA GLY A 32 11.73 12.10 -7.30
C GLY A 32 10.65 12.96 -8.00
N CYS A 33 10.13 14.01 -7.38
CA CYS A 33 9.06 14.83 -7.98
C CYS A 33 9.55 16.08 -8.73
N GLY A 34 10.86 16.36 -8.68
CA GLY A 34 11.50 17.44 -9.44
C GLY A 34 11.95 16.97 -10.83
N ALA A 35 13.25 16.84 -11.03
CA ALA A 35 13.84 16.43 -12.32
C ALA A 35 13.34 15.08 -12.86
N PHE A 36 12.88 14.17 -11.99
CA PHE A 36 12.34 12.87 -12.38
C PHE A 36 10.83 12.88 -12.64
N ASN A 37 10.19 14.05 -12.52
CA ASN A 37 8.79 14.29 -12.88
C ASN A 37 7.79 13.32 -12.23
N GLY A 38 8.11 12.81 -11.04
CA GLY A 38 7.19 12.02 -10.23
C GLY A 38 6.05 12.87 -9.68
N ASP A 39 4.89 12.26 -9.49
CA ASP A 39 3.76 12.93 -8.86
C ASP A 39 3.95 12.99 -7.34
N SER A 40 3.80 14.18 -6.74
CA SER A 40 4.04 14.42 -5.32
C SER A 40 3.07 13.70 -4.40
N PHE A 41 1.78 13.61 -4.76
CA PHE A 41 0.78 12.93 -3.95
C PHE A 41 0.96 11.41 -4.01
N LEU A 42 1.21 10.88 -5.20
CA LEU A 42 1.51 9.46 -5.36
C LEU A 42 2.77 9.07 -4.58
N LYS A 43 3.85 9.87 -4.69
CA LYS A 43 5.09 9.61 -3.96
C LYS A 43 4.95 9.77 -2.46
N PHE A 44 4.06 10.63 -1.99
CA PHE A 44 3.72 10.70 -0.57
C PHE A 44 3.04 9.42 -0.09
N ILE A 45 2.00 8.95 -0.78
CA ILE A 45 1.27 7.72 -0.41
C ILE A 45 2.19 6.50 -0.44
N ILE A 46 3.06 6.39 -1.46
CA ILE A 46 4.05 5.30 -1.54
C ILE A 46 5.00 5.33 -0.33
N GLN A 47 5.53 6.49 0.02
CA GLN A 47 6.44 6.63 1.16
C GLN A 47 5.72 6.35 2.47
N TRP A 48 4.46 6.74 2.59
CA TRP A 48 3.65 6.48 3.77
C TRP A 48 3.38 4.99 3.96
N ILE A 49 2.92 4.29 2.92
CA ILE A 49 2.77 2.82 2.92
C ILE A 49 4.10 2.16 3.31
N ALA A 50 5.21 2.55 2.67
CA ALA A 50 6.52 1.97 2.95
C ALA A 50 7.00 2.23 4.39
N ALA A 51 6.78 3.44 4.92
CA ALA A 51 7.13 3.80 6.29
C ALA A 51 6.30 2.98 7.30
N SER A 52 5.00 2.83 7.06
CA SER A 52 4.11 2.02 7.88
C SER A 52 4.51 0.54 7.88
N GLU A 53 4.80 -0.04 6.71
CA GLU A 53 5.31 -1.43 6.59
C GLU A 53 6.64 -1.65 7.33
N ALA A 54 7.49 -0.62 7.38
CA ALA A 54 8.83 -0.69 7.97
C ALA A 54 8.87 -0.45 9.49
N GLY A 55 7.73 -0.25 10.16
CA GLY A 55 7.75 0.06 11.61
C GLY A 55 8.22 1.48 11.92
N VAL A 56 8.22 2.41 10.97
CA VAL A 56 8.56 3.82 11.24
C VAL A 56 7.46 4.47 12.08
N THR A 57 7.83 4.94 13.28
CA THR A 57 6.87 5.50 14.24
C THR A 57 6.50 6.95 13.93
N GLU A 58 7.34 7.68 13.19
CA GLU A 58 7.05 9.07 12.78
C GLU A 58 7.63 9.36 11.38
N MET A 59 6.81 9.88 10.46
CA MET A 59 7.29 10.42 9.18
C MET A 59 7.16 11.95 9.14
N ARG A 60 8.30 12.64 9.11
CA ARG A 60 8.37 14.10 8.92
C ARG A 60 8.51 14.43 7.44
N TYR A 61 7.42 14.86 6.83
CA TYR A 61 7.36 15.15 5.40
C TYR A 61 7.48 16.64 5.08
N SER A 62 8.54 17.04 4.38
CA SER A 62 8.71 18.40 3.88
C SER A 62 7.86 18.64 2.62
N CYS A 63 6.85 19.49 2.73
CA CYS A 63 5.90 19.80 1.66
C CYS A 63 6.32 21.00 0.78
N MET A 64 7.52 21.55 0.97
CA MET A 64 8.05 22.71 0.23
C MET A 64 7.07 23.91 0.15
N ASN A 65 6.27 24.13 1.20
CA ASN A 65 5.23 25.17 1.27
C ASN A 65 4.11 25.07 0.21
N ASN A 66 3.90 23.90 -0.40
CA ASN A 66 2.79 23.66 -1.31
C ASN A 66 1.47 23.55 -0.54
N LYS A 67 0.68 24.64 -0.54
CA LYS A 67 -0.57 24.74 0.24
C LYS A 67 -1.64 23.73 -0.17
N VAL A 68 -1.79 23.47 -1.48
CA VAL A 68 -2.78 22.50 -1.99
C VAL A 68 -2.42 21.10 -1.50
N PHE A 69 -1.14 20.74 -1.62
CA PHE A 69 -0.63 19.48 -1.10
C PHE A 69 -0.87 19.33 0.39
N ILE A 70 -0.50 20.35 1.18
CA ILE A 70 -0.66 20.32 2.65
C ILE A 70 -2.12 20.11 3.04
N SER A 71 -3.06 20.79 2.38
CA SER A 71 -4.49 20.66 2.69
C SER A 71 -5.02 19.25 2.41
N LEU A 72 -4.76 18.70 1.22
CA LEU A 72 -5.25 17.37 0.85
C LEU A 72 -4.56 16.25 1.63
N ALA A 73 -3.24 16.35 1.83
CA ALA A 73 -2.49 15.36 2.63
C ALA A 73 -3.00 15.32 4.08
N ARG A 74 -3.30 16.47 4.69
CA ARG A 74 -3.89 16.52 6.04
C ARG A 74 -5.25 15.83 6.11
N LEU A 75 -6.11 16.03 5.12
CA LEU A 75 -7.42 15.40 5.10
C LEU A 75 -7.30 13.88 4.94
N LEU A 76 -6.41 13.42 4.06
CA LEU A 76 -6.13 11.99 3.91
C LEU A 76 -5.60 11.39 5.21
N LEU A 77 -4.67 12.06 5.89
CA LEU A 77 -4.15 11.59 7.18
C LEU A 77 -5.25 11.52 8.25
N GLN A 78 -6.21 12.45 8.28
CA GLN A 78 -7.31 12.42 9.25
C GLN A 78 -8.26 11.23 9.03
N ILE A 79 -8.46 10.86 7.77
CA ILE A 79 -9.39 9.80 7.37
C ILE A 79 -8.72 8.43 7.48
N PHE A 80 -7.57 8.31 6.83
CA PHE A 80 -6.75 7.13 6.86
C PHE A 80 -5.77 7.32 8.02
N GLN A 81 -6.17 6.96 9.22
CA GLN A 81 -5.23 6.65 10.30
C GLN A 81 -4.98 5.14 10.24
N PRO A 82 -4.09 4.64 9.35
CA PRO A 82 -3.79 3.23 9.34
C PRO A 82 -3.17 2.88 10.68
N GLU A 83 -3.94 2.16 11.50
CA GLU A 83 -3.38 1.53 12.69
C GLU A 83 -2.30 0.54 12.25
N TYR A 84 -1.25 0.47 13.05
CA TYR A 84 -0.23 -0.55 12.91
C TYR A 84 -0.87 -1.93 13.05
N SER A 85 -1.19 -2.60 11.94
CA SER A 85 -1.31 -4.05 11.95
C SER A 85 0.11 -4.60 11.86
N ILE A 86 0.73 -4.92 13.00
CA ILE A 86 1.85 -5.85 13.00
C ILE A 86 1.30 -7.14 12.40
N ILE A 87 1.81 -7.52 11.23
CA ILE A 87 1.60 -8.89 10.75
C ILE A 87 2.40 -9.74 11.72
N ASN A 88 1.73 -10.35 12.69
CA ASN A 88 2.33 -11.45 13.44
C ASN A 88 2.48 -12.58 12.43
N ASP A 89 3.72 -12.91 12.06
CA ASP A 89 4.03 -14.05 11.21
C ASP A 89 3.63 -15.41 11.85
N ASP A 90 3.04 -15.39 13.05
CA ASP A 90 2.65 -16.58 13.82
C ASP A 90 1.33 -17.24 13.38
N ASP A 91 0.53 -16.65 12.48
CA ASP A 91 -0.71 -17.29 12.00
C ASP A 91 -0.51 -18.15 10.73
N ASN A 92 0.74 -18.37 10.30
CA ASN A 92 1.05 -19.22 9.15
C ASN A 92 1.33 -20.69 9.54
N GLU A 93 0.62 -21.22 10.55
CA GLU A 93 0.44 -22.67 10.74
C GLU A 93 -0.87 -23.14 10.09
N MET A 94 -0.77 -23.36 8.77
CA MET A 94 -1.22 -24.55 8.08
C MET A 94 -2.72 -24.94 8.21
N LYS A 95 -3.47 -24.68 7.14
CA LYS A 95 -4.33 -25.73 6.56
C LYS A 95 -4.11 -25.83 5.07
N ASP A 96 -3.28 -26.81 4.74
CA ASP A 96 -3.08 -27.38 3.43
C ASP A 96 -4.40 -27.79 2.75
N GLU A 97 -4.34 -27.70 1.42
CA GLU A 97 -5.07 -28.47 0.43
C GLU A 97 -6.59 -28.27 0.31
N LYS A 98 -6.96 -27.42 -0.66
CA LYS A 98 -7.95 -27.81 -1.70
C LYS A 98 -7.70 -27.06 -3.01
N ILE A 99 -7.03 -27.78 -3.92
CA ILE A 99 -7.19 -27.82 -5.38
C ILE A 99 -7.69 -26.51 -6.02
N MET A 100 -6.75 -25.82 -6.67
CA MET A 100 -7.01 -24.71 -7.59
C MET A 100 -7.83 -25.18 -8.80
N ASP A 101 -9.04 -24.63 -8.94
CA ASP A 101 -9.66 -24.46 -10.26
C ASP A 101 -9.21 -23.10 -10.83
N LYS A 102 -8.86 -23.09 -12.12
CA LYS A 102 -8.10 -22.01 -12.77
C LYS A 102 -8.92 -20.82 -13.28
N ASP A 103 -10.23 -20.76 -13.02
CA ASP A 103 -11.12 -19.87 -13.77
C ASP A 103 -12.01 -18.96 -12.89
N ASP A 104 -11.49 -18.37 -11.81
CA ASP A 104 -12.24 -17.37 -11.02
C ASP A 104 -11.52 -16.01 -10.92
N GLU A 105 -12.07 -15.01 -11.64
CA GLU A 105 -11.67 -13.59 -11.66
C GLU A 105 -12.01 -12.84 -10.35
N SER A 106 -12.02 -13.54 -9.23
CA SER A 106 -12.36 -13.00 -7.92
C SER A 106 -11.16 -13.14 -7.00
N PHE A 107 -10.24 -12.17 -7.05
CA PHE A 107 -9.31 -11.89 -5.94
C PHE A 107 -10.14 -11.40 -4.74
N ARG A 108 -10.82 -12.33 -4.07
CA ARG A 108 -11.42 -12.18 -2.75
C ARG A 108 -10.39 -12.70 -1.76
N GLY A 109 -9.95 -11.86 -0.84
CA GLY A 109 -9.14 -12.35 0.28
C GLY A 109 -8.17 -11.33 0.84
N TRP A 110 -8.69 -10.21 1.34
CA TRP A 110 -8.20 -9.67 2.61
C TRP A 110 -9.47 -9.34 3.39
N GLU A 111 -9.92 -10.27 4.22
CA GLU A 111 -10.90 -9.95 5.25
C GLU A 111 -10.23 -8.93 6.19
N ILE A 112 -10.43 -7.66 5.86
CA ILE A 112 -10.31 -6.57 6.82
C ILE A 112 -11.63 -6.64 7.59
N PHE A 113 -11.57 -6.74 8.91
CA PHE A 113 -12.34 -5.94 9.86
C PHE A 113 -12.24 -6.60 11.24
N GLU A 114 -11.37 -6.07 12.08
CA GLU A 114 -11.73 -5.83 13.47
C GLU A 114 -10.96 -4.59 13.92
N GLN A 115 -11.71 -3.53 14.26
CA GLN A 115 -11.28 -2.20 14.72
C GLN A 115 -10.99 -1.13 13.65
N GLY A 116 -12.04 -0.66 12.98
CA GLY A 116 -12.29 0.77 12.67
C GLY A 116 -11.33 1.59 11.80
N GLY A 117 -10.17 1.08 11.41
CA GLY A 117 -9.16 1.79 10.62
C GLY A 117 -8.84 1.08 9.29
N THR A 118 -8.39 1.84 8.30
CA THR A 118 -7.89 1.27 7.04
C THR A 118 -6.49 0.69 7.23
N THR A 119 -6.28 -0.61 7.01
CA THR A 119 -4.94 -1.21 7.06
C THR A 119 -4.04 -0.71 5.93
N VAL A 120 -2.72 -0.92 6.03
CA VAL A 120 -1.79 -0.59 4.93
C VAL A 120 -2.16 -1.34 3.64
N GLY A 121 -2.56 -2.61 3.75
CA GLY A 121 -3.08 -3.40 2.64
C GLY A 121 -4.38 -2.82 2.05
N GLY A 122 -5.27 -2.30 2.89
CA GLY A 122 -6.47 -1.58 2.45
C GLY A 122 -6.13 -0.32 1.65
N LEU A 123 -5.23 0.53 2.17
CA LEU A 123 -4.79 1.74 1.48
C LEU A 123 -4.11 1.40 0.12
N TYR A 124 -3.28 0.38 0.09
CA TYR A 124 -2.68 -0.12 -1.15
C TYR A 124 -3.75 -0.57 -2.16
N SER A 125 -4.78 -1.27 -1.69
CA SER A 125 -5.87 -1.78 -2.54
C SER A 125 -6.67 -0.64 -3.17
N TYR A 126 -6.99 0.42 -2.42
CA TYR A 126 -7.65 1.61 -2.99
C TYR A 126 -6.78 2.30 -4.05
N VAL A 127 -5.47 2.41 -3.82
CA VAL A 127 -4.53 2.97 -4.81
C VAL A 127 -4.52 2.10 -6.07
N TYR A 128 -4.47 0.77 -5.92
CA TYR A 128 -4.54 -0.17 -7.05
C TYR A 128 -5.84 -0.02 -7.85
N ASP A 129 -6.99 0.05 -7.17
CA ASP A 129 -8.29 0.19 -7.82
C ASP A 129 -8.43 1.51 -8.58
N TYR A 130 -7.88 2.61 -8.04
CA TYR A 130 -7.78 3.87 -8.76
C TYR A 130 -7.03 3.70 -10.10
N PHE A 131 -5.84 3.09 -10.09
CA PHE A 131 -5.07 2.90 -11.32
C PHE A 131 -5.74 1.91 -12.28
N LYS A 132 -6.38 0.86 -11.76
CA LYS A 132 -7.20 -0.07 -12.56
C LYS A 132 -8.34 0.66 -13.26
N MET A 133 -9.04 1.55 -12.56
CA MET A 133 -10.11 2.39 -13.09
C MET A 133 -9.59 3.34 -14.18
N VAL A 134 -8.52 4.10 -13.88
CA VAL A 134 -7.91 5.05 -14.83
C VAL A 134 -7.47 4.35 -16.11
N ARG A 135 -6.83 3.17 -15.99
CA ARG A 135 -6.41 2.35 -17.12
C ARG A 135 -7.60 1.86 -17.96
N LYS A 136 -8.66 1.35 -17.30
CA LYS A 136 -9.89 0.89 -17.98
C LYS A 136 -10.56 2.02 -18.77
N ARG A 137 -10.55 3.24 -18.23
CA ARG A 137 -11.16 4.43 -18.86
C ARG A 137 -10.27 5.09 -19.92
N LYS A 138 -9.00 4.67 -20.07
CA LYS A 138 -8.00 5.33 -20.92
C LYS A 138 -7.87 6.84 -20.62
N SER A 139 -8.10 7.23 -19.37
CA SER A 139 -8.00 8.62 -18.92
C SER A 139 -6.58 8.93 -18.44
N ILE A 140 -6.22 10.21 -18.43
CA ILE A 140 -5.03 10.69 -17.73
C ILE A 140 -5.39 10.81 -16.25
N GLY A 141 -4.59 10.19 -15.38
CA GLY A 141 -4.70 10.33 -13.93
C GLY A 141 -3.65 11.31 -13.39
N SER A 142 -3.91 11.86 -12.21
CA SER A 142 -2.95 12.64 -11.42
C SER A 142 -3.04 12.23 -9.97
N GLY A 143 -2.01 12.51 -9.17
CA GLY A 143 -2.07 12.20 -7.76
C GLY A 143 -3.10 13.03 -6.99
N GLN A 144 -3.46 14.22 -7.47
CA GLN A 144 -4.60 14.95 -6.91
C GLN A 144 -5.91 14.18 -7.12
N MET A 145 -6.14 13.64 -8.33
CA MET A 145 -7.31 12.81 -8.62
C MET A 145 -7.31 11.50 -7.82
N LEU A 146 -6.13 10.95 -7.53
CA LEU A 146 -5.99 9.82 -6.60
C LEU A 146 -6.44 10.23 -5.20
N CYS A 147 -6.00 11.37 -4.68
CA CYS A 147 -6.45 11.87 -3.37
C CYS A 147 -7.97 12.05 -3.34
N GLU A 148 -8.55 12.70 -4.36
CA GLU A 148 -10.01 12.88 -4.47
C GLU A 148 -10.76 11.53 -4.51
N TYR A 149 -10.22 10.55 -5.23
CA TYR A 149 -10.76 9.19 -5.23
C TYR A 149 -10.73 8.55 -3.85
N LEU A 150 -9.59 8.61 -3.14
CA LEU A 150 -9.44 8.04 -1.80
C LEU A 150 -10.42 8.68 -0.80
N LEU A 151 -10.58 10.00 -0.85
CA LEU A 151 -11.55 10.72 -0.03
C LEU A 151 -12.99 10.26 -0.30
N ALA A 152 -13.32 10.01 -1.57
CA ALA A 152 -14.64 9.55 -1.95
C ALA A 152 -14.94 8.10 -1.52
N GLN A 153 -13.92 7.24 -1.40
CA GLN A 153 -14.12 5.87 -0.90
C GLN A 153 -14.52 5.88 0.57
N TYR A 154 -13.88 6.70 1.40
CA TYR A 154 -14.21 6.79 2.82
C TYR A 154 -15.65 7.29 3.08
N SER A 155 -16.13 8.27 2.30
CA SER A 155 -17.51 8.76 2.44
C SER A 155 -18.60 7.76 2.03
N GLN A 156 -18.25 6.59 1.50
CA GLN A 156 -19.20 5.52 1.17
C GLN A 156 -19.22 4.39 2.21
N ASP A 157 -18.20 4.35 3.09
CA ASP A 157 -18.02 3.32 4.12
C ASP A 157 -18.53 3.78 5.52
N GLU A 158 -18.98 5.03 5.65
CA GLU A 158 -19.78 5.57 6.79
C GLU A 158 -21.29 5.46 6.53
#